data_AF-A0A0A7PBC1-F1
#
_entry.id   AF-A0A0A7PBC1-F1
#
_cell.length_a   1.000
_cell.length_b   1.000
_cell.length_c   1.000
_cell.angle_alpha   90.00
_cell.angle_beta   90.00
_cell.angle_gamma   90.00
#
_symmetry.space_group_name_H-M   'P 1'
#
loop_
_entity.id
_entity.type
_entity.pdbx_description
1 polymer ?
#
loop_
_entity_poly.entity_id
_entity_poly.type
_entity_poly.pdbx_seq_one_letter_code
_entity_poly.pdbx_strand_id
1 'polypeptide(L)'
;MPIKSACWLCLAQKSSELMSLPRWCLRLIILVEARAAPRLVTVEGLWRTSTRERPGSMTRFIRERALLPASEIDAIIAGAPVDLIDFQSVAAQIPLAERPTMRDWIDRFNAGVERLAA
;
A
#
# COMPACT_ATOMS: atom_id res chain seq x y z
N MET A 1 15.94 16.07 -0.51
CA MET A 1 15.69 15.72 -1.92
C MET A 1 14.21 15.43 -2.08
N PRO A 2 13.44 16.15 -2.92
CA PRO A 2 12.08 15.73 -3.18
C PRO A 2 12.15 14.38 -3.90
N ILE A 3 11.47 13.38 -3.34
CA ILE A 3 11.28 12.08 -3.98
C ILE A 3 10.66 12.38 -5.35
N LYS A 4 11.26 11.91 -6.45
CA LYS A 4 10.66 12.04 -7.78
C LYS A 4 9.19 11.62 -7.67
N SER A 5 8.29 12.39 -8.27
CA SER A 5 6.83 12.38 -8.11
C SER A 5 6.11 11.05 -8.38
N ALA A 6 6.82 9.95 -8.62
CA ALA A 6 6.25 8.63 -8.64
C ALA A 6 5.82 8.23 -7.22
N CYS A 7 4.58 7.75 -7.09
CA CYS A 7 4.14 7.07 -5.88
C CYS A 7 5.12 5.94 -5.55
N TRP A 8 5.54 5.81 -4.29
CA TRP A 8 6.48 4.77 -3.86
C TRP A 8 5.90 3.35 -3.92
N LEU A 9 4.58 3.21 -4.18
CA LEU A 9 3.89 1.96 -4.55
C LEU A 9 3.94 1.67 -6.06
N CYS A 10 4.51 2.56 -6.87
CA CYS A 10 4.48 2.45 -8.32
C CYS A 10 5.26 1.21 -8.79
N LEU A 11 4.72 0.52 -9.79
CA LEU A 11 5.37 -0.60 -10.45
C LEU A 11 6.70 -0.19 -11.10
N ALA A 12 6.87 1.10 -11.42
CA ALA A 12 8.10 1.66 -11.97
C ALA A 12 9.12 2.09 -10.89
N GLN A 13 8.81 1.92 -9.61
CA GLN A 13 9.70 2.29 -8.49
C GLN A 13 11.06 1.62 -8.64
N LYS A 14 12.14 2.40 -8.47
CA LYS A 14 13.51 1.87 -8.57
C LYS A 14 13.90 1.18 -7.27
N SER A 15 14.71 0.13 -7.37
CA SER A 15 15.28 -0.55 -6.20
C SER A 15 16.13 0.38 -5.34
N SER A 16 16.87 1.31 -5.95
CA SER A 16 17.64 2.34 -5.24
C SER A 16 16.75 3.33 -4.46
N GLU A 17 15.62 3.72 -5.03
CA GLU A 17 14.66 4.61 -4.36
C GLU A 17 13.99 3.88 -3.20
N LEU A 18 13.60 2.60 -3.39
CA LEU A 18 13.02 1.75 -2.36
C LEU A 18 13.94 1.62 -1.12
N MET A 19 15.26 1.45 -1.32
CA MET A 19 16.24 1.37 -0.24
C MET A 19 16.36 2.66 0.60
N SER A 20 15.97 3.80 0.03
CA SER A 20 16.02 5.11 0.71
C SER A 20 14.71 5.50 1.42
N LEU A 21 13.67 4.68 1.28
CA LEU A 21 12.37 5.00 1.83
C LEU A 21 12.35 4.92 3.36
N PRO A 22 11.59 5.79 4.04
CA PRO A 22 11.28 5.63 5.45
C PRO A 22 10.61 4.28 5.74
N ARG A 23 10.84 3.74 6.95
CA ARG A 23 10.27 2.45 7.38
C ARG A 23 8.75 2.39 7.25
N TRP A 24 8.05 3.49 7.49
CA TRP A 24 6.58 3.53 7.35
C TRP A 24 6.11 3.28 5.91
N CYS A 25 6.86 3.74 4.89
CA CYS A 25 6.56 3.44 3.50
C CYS A 25 6.75 1.94 3.22
N LEU A 26 7.85 1.36 3.72
CA LEU A 26 8.15 -0.06 3.54
C LEU A 26 7.04 -0.95 4.14
N ARG A 27 6.54 -0.59 5.33
CA ARG A 27 5.39 -1.27 5.96
C ARG A 27 4.14 -1.23 5.08
N LEU A 28 3.83 -0.07 4.50
CA LEU A 28 2.67 0.09 3.63
C LEU A 28 2.82 -0.69 2.32
N ILE A 29 4.03 -0.73 1.73
CA ILE A 29 4.31 -1.57 0.56
C ILE A 29 3.98 -3.04 0.86
N ILE A 30 4.47 -3.55 2.00
CA ILE A 30 4.22 -4.93 2.42
C ILE A 30 2.72 -5.18 2.61
N LEU A 31 2.02 -4.28 3.31
CA LEU A 31 0.58 -4.40 3.57
C LEU A 31 -0.23 -4.42 2.27
N VAL A 32 0.06 -3.50 1.35
CA VAL A 32 -0.63 -3.39 0.06
C VAL A 32 -0.37 -4.64 -0.78
N GLU A 33 0.88 -5.09 -0.86
CA GLU A 33 1.22 -6.28 -1.64
C GLU A 33 0.61 -7.55 -1.03
N ALA A 34 0.60 -7.70 0.30
CA ALA A 34 -0.05 -8.81 0.99
C ALA A 34 -1.56 -8.87 0.74
N ARG A 35 -2.25 -7.72 0.76
CA ARG A 35 -3.69 -7.64 0.43
C ARG A 35 -3.99 -7.90 -1.04
N ALA A 36 -3.06 -7.57 -1.93
CA ALA A 36 -3.18 -7.81 -3.35
C ALA A 36 -2.90 -9.27 -3.73
N ALA A 37 -1.98 -9.94 -3.02
CA ALA A 37 -1.46 -11.27 -3.36
C ALA A 37 -2.53 -12.31 -3.73
N PRO A 38 -3.68 -12.44 -3.03
CA PRO A 38 -4.70 -13.43 -3.39
C PRO A 38 -5.36 -13.20 -4.76
N ARG A 39 -5.20 -12.00 -5.34
CA ARG A 39 -5.79 -11.58 -6.62
C ARG A 39 -4.75 -11.48 -7.74
N LEU A 40 -3.47 -11.71 -7.45
CA LEU A 40 -2.41 -11.66 -8.45
C LEU A 40 -2.36 -13.00 -9.20
N VAL A 41 -2.83 -13.01 -10.45
CA VAL A 41 -2.90 -14.23 -11.28
C VAL A 41 -1.76 -14.28 -12.30
N THR A 42 -1.43 -13.14 -12.91
CA THR A 42 -0.47 -13.04 -14.03
C THR A 42 0.86 -12.41 -13.64
N VAL A 43 0.97 -11.91 -12.41
CA VAL A 43 2.09 -11.10 -11.94
C VAL A 43 2.54 -11.57 -10.57
N GLU A 44 3.84 -11.46 -10.30
CA GLU A 44 4.49 -11.97 -9.08
C GLU A 44 4.30 -11.05 -7.85
N GLY A 45 3.95 -9.78 -8.07
CA GLY A 45 3.89 -8.74 -7.05
C GLY A 45 3.77 -7.35 -7.65
N LEU A 46 4.08 -6.31 -6.87
CA LEU A 46 4.06 -4.91 -7.29
C LEU A 46 5.11 -4.59 -8.36
N TRP A 47 6.20 -5.35 -8.48
CA TRP A 47 7.13 -5.21 -9.62
C TRP A 47 6.78 -6.08 -10.82
N ARG A 48 5.67 -6.82 -10.74
CA ARG A 48 5.07 -7.69 -11.75
C ARG A 48 5.88 -8.89 -12.20
N THR A 49 7.13 -8.67 -12.62
CA THR A 49 7.98 -9.67 -13.24
C THR A 49 9.37 -9.58 -12.64
N SER A 50 9.95 -10.74 -12.32
CA SER A 50 11.33 -10.82 -11.88
C SER A 50 12.31 -10.37 -12.96
N THR A 51 13.28 -9.56 -12.56
CA THR A 51 14.43 -9.12 -13.36
C THR A 51 15.69 -9.29 -12.52
N ARG A 52 16.86 -9.03 -13.11
CA ARG A 52 18.15 -9.08 -12.38
C ARG A 52 18.17 -8.19 -11.13
N GLU A 53 17.48 -7.05 -11.15
CA GLU A 53 17.54 -6.05 -10.08
C GLU A 53 16.31 -6.04 -9.15
N ARG A 54 15.20 -6.67 -9.59
CA ARG A 54 13.90 -6.58 -8.94
C ARG A 54 13.21 -7.96 -8.98
N PRO A 55 12.95 -8.62 -7.84
CA PRO A 55 12.47 -10.00 -7.80
C PRO A 55 10.94 -10.11 -7.95
N GLY A 56 10.31 -9.27 -8.77
CA GLY A 56 8.86 -9.26 -9.05
C GLY A 56 7.96 -8.77 -7.91
N SER A 57 8.37 -9.00 -6.65
CA SER A 57 7.75 -8.50 -5.43
C SER A 57 8.64 -7.48 -4.73
N MET A 58 8.05 -6.37 -4.29
CA MET A 58 8.76 -5.40 -3.47
C MET A 58 8.99 -5.94 -2.05
N THR A 59 8.04 -6.68 -1.48
CA THR A 59 8.16 -7.33 -0.16
C THR A 59 9.33 -8.30 -0.14
N ARG A 60 9.48 -9.11 -1.20
CA ARG A 60 10.62 -10.03 -1.35
C ARG A 60 11.94 -9.27 -1.32
N PHE A 61 12.06 -8.18 -2.07
CA PHE A 61 13.27 -7.35 -2.06
C PHE A 61 13.54 -6.70 -0.70
N ILE A 62 12.50 -6.17 -0.03
CA ILE A 62 12.61 -5.59 1.32
C ILE A 62 13.15 -6.63 2.31
N ARG A 63 12.68 -7.88 2.22
CA ARG A 63 13.16 -9.00 3.04
C ARG A 63 14.60 -9.39 2.70
N GLU A 64 14.90 -9.62 1.42
CA GLU A 64 16.24 -10.06 0.96
C GLU A 64 17.33 -9.02 1.28
N ARG A 65 16.99 -7.73 1.27
CA ARG A 65 17.91 -6.63 1.62
C ARG A 65 17.86 -6.23 3.11
N ALA A 66 17.08 -6.95 3.92
CA ALA A 66 16.91 -6.68 5.35
C ALA A 66 16.54 -5.21 5.68
N LEU A 67 15.73 -4.56 4.81
CA LEU A 67 15.30 -3.18 5.02
C LEU A 67 14.26 -3.06 6.15
N LEU A 68 13.60 -4.18 6.48
CA LEU A 68 12.80 -4.38 7.68
C LEU A 68 13.11 -5.76 8.29
N PRO A 69 12.98 -5.92 9.63
CA PRO A 69 13.10 -7.21 10.29
C PRO A 69 12.12 -8.23 9.71
N ALA A 70 12.57 -9.47 9.48
CA ALA A 70 11.72 -10.52 8.91
C ALA A 70 10.45 -10.77 9.74
N SER A 71 10.57 -10.78 11.07
CA SER A 71 9.43 -10.93 11.99
C SER A 71 8.39 -9.82 11.84
N GLU A 72 8.83 -8.59 11.56
CA GLU A 72 7.94 -7.45 11.31
C GLU A 72 7.19 -7.62 9.99
N ILE A 73 7.86 -8.12 8.95
CA ILE A 73 7.24 -8.44 7.65
C ILE A 73 6.20 -9.55 7.82
N ASP A 74 6.55 -10.62 8.53
CA ASP A 74 5.67 -11.77 8.79
C ASP A 74 4.41 -11.33 9.55
N ALA A 75 4.55 -10.47 10.56
CA ALA A 75 3.43 -9.92 11.31
C ALA A 75 2.47 -9.10 10.42
N ILE A 76 3.00 -8.27 9.51
CA ILE A 76 2.17 -7.49 8.58
C ILE A 76 1.41 -8.41 7.63
N ILE A 77 2.08 -9.42 7.07
CA ILE A 77 1.45 -10.38 6.14
C ILE A 77 0.34 -11.17 6.85
N ALA A 78 0.58 -11.63 8.08
CA ALA A 78 -0.39 -12.38 8.86
C ALA A 78 -1.64 -11.54 9.21
N GLY A 79 -1.45 -10.24 9.53
CA GLY A 79 -2.55 -9.33 9.84
C GLY A 79 -3.32 -8.80 8.62
N ALA A 80 -2.68 -8.77 7.43
CA ALA A 80 -3.24 -8.11 6.25
C ALA A 80 -4.63 -8.62 5.81
N PRO A 81 -4.93 -9.95 5.81
CA PRO A 81 -6.26 -10.45 5.49
C PRO A 81 -7.33 -10.04 6.51
N VAL A 82 -7.01 -10.12 7.81
CA VAL A 82 -7.95 -9.80 8.89
C VAL A 82 -8.37 -8.34 8.80
N ASP A 83 -7.41 -7.42 8.70
CA ASP A 83 -7.69 -5.98 8.59
C ASP A 83 -8.54 -5.65 7.35
N LEU A 84 -8.31 -6.36 6.23
CA LEU A 84 -9.08 -6.14 5.01
C LEU A 84 -10.52 -6.63 5.16
N ILE A 85 -10.72 -7.80 5.76
CA ILE A 85 -12.04 -8.38 6.00
C ILE A 85 -12.83 -7.53 6.99
N ASP A 86 -12.20 -7.07 8.07
CA ASP A 86 -12.84 -6.21 9.06
C ASP A 86 -13.28 -4.88 8.44
N PHE A 87 -12.41 -4.26 7.63
CA PHE A 87 -12.76 -3.06 6.89
C PHE A 87 -13.94 -3.29 5.93
N GLN A 88 -13.91 -4.39 5.16
CA GLN A 88 -14.98 -4.74 4.24
C GLN A 88 -16.28 -5.05 4.95
N SER A 89 -16.24 -5.71 6.11
CA SER A 89 -17.39 -6.03 6.95
C SER A 89 -18.07 -4.76 7.45
N VAL A 90 -17.31 -3.80 7.97
CA VAL A 90 -17.85 -2.50 8.40
C VAL A 90 -18.44 -1.73 7.22
N ALA A 91 -17.73 -1.68 6.08
CA ALA A 91 -18.23 -1.01 4.89
C ALA A 91 -19.51 -1.66 4.32
N ALA A 92 -19.66 -2.98 4.46
CA ALA A 92 -20.83 -3.71 4.01
C ALA A 92 -22.08 -3.45 4.87
N GLN A 93 -21.91 -3.04 6.13
CA GLN A 93 -23.02 -2.67 7.01
C GLN A 93 -23.75 -1.39 6.55
N ILE A 94 -23.09 -0.56 5.72
CA ILE A 94 -23.69 0.68 5.19
C ILE A 94 -24.55 0.34 3.96
N PRO A 95 -25.89 0.54 4.04
CA PRO A 95 -26.79 0.35 2.90
C PRO A 95 -26.35 1.19 1.71
N LEU A 96 -26.53 0.67 0.49
CA LEU A 96 -26.07 1.35 -0.74
C LEU A 96 -26.62 2.79 -0.86
N ALA A 97 -27.87 3.01 -0.44
CA ALA A 97 -28.52 4.32 -0.47
C ALA A 97 -27.91 5.34 0.51
N GLU A 98 -27.19 4.87 1.54
CA GLU A 98 -26.58 5.71 2.59
C GLU A 98 -25.08 5.91 2.37
N ARG A 99 -24.50 5.29 1.33
CA ARG A 99 -23.07 5.43 1.05
C ARG A 99 -22.79 6.85 0.55
N PRO A 100 -21.79 7.56 1.12
CA PRO A 100 -21.41 8.88 0.66
C PRO A 100 -21.07 8.86 -0.83
N THR A 101 -21.57 9.86 -1.55
CA THR A 101 -21.17 10.06 -2.93
C THR A 101 -19.75 10.62 -2.99
N MET A 102 -19.11 10.53 -4.17
CA MET A 102 -17.84 11.22 -4.39
C MET A 102 -17.94 12.73 -4.14
N ARG A 103 -19.11 13.33 -4.39
CA ARG A 103 -19.35 14.75 -4.12
C ARG A 103 -19.31 15.04 -2.62
N ASP A 104 -20.02 14.25 -1.81
CA ASP A 104 -20.01 14.41 -0.35
C ASP A 104 -18.60 14.28 0.24
N TRP A 105 -17.78 13.40 -0.35
CA TRP A 105 -16.39 13.25 0.04
C TRP A 105 -15.54 14.48 -0.31
N ILE A 106 -15.68 15.01 -1.53
CA ILE A 106 -14.98 16.22 -1.97
C ILE A 106 -15.36 17.42 -1.11
N ASP A 107 -16.65 17.58 -0.81
CA ASP A 107 -17.14 18.69 0.01
C ASP A 107 -16.56 18.63 1.43
N ARG A 108 -16.57 17.43 2.06
CA ARG A 108 -15.94 17.22 3.38
C ARG A 108 -14.44 17.46 3.37
N PHE A 109 -13.75 17.04 2.31
CA PHE A 109 -12.32 17.25 2.15
C PHE A 109 -12.00 18.75 2.06
N ASN A 110 -12.69 19.47 1.18
CA ASN A 110 -12.50 20.92 0.99
C ASN A 110 -12.79 21.70 2.27
N ALA A 111 -13.88 21.37 2.98
CA ALA A 111 -14.19 21.97 4.28
C ALA A 111 -13.13 21.69 5.36
N GLY A 112 -12.36 20.60 5.23
CA GLY A 112 -11.19 20.33 6.08
C GLY A 112 -9.99 21.20 5.71
N VAL A 113 -9.74 21.38 4.42
CA VAL A 113 -8.67 22.25 3.90
C VAL A 113 -8.89 23.70 4.32
N GLU A 114 -10.11 24.22 4.18
CA GLU A 114 -10.48 25.58 4.57
C GLU A 114 -10.27 25.83 6.07
N ARG A 115 -10.62 24.85 6.93
CA ARG A 115 -10.40 24.94 8.38
C ARG A 115 -8.94 24.96 8.80
N LEU A 116 -8.05 24.32 8.02
CA LEU A 116 -6.61 24.36 8.27
C LEU A 116 -5.95 25.63 7.73
N ALA A 117 -6.62 26.35 6.83
CA ALA A 117 -6.16 27.59 6.23
C ALA A 117 -6.64 28.85 6.97
N ALA A 118 -7.58 28.73 7.90
CA ALA A 118 -8.12 29.79 8.76
C ALA A 118 -7.41 29.83 10.13
#